data_AF-A0A8S0Z4Q2-F1
#
_entry.id   AF-A0A8S0Z4Q2-F1
#
_cell.length_a   1.000
_cell.length_b   1.000
_cell.length_c   1.000
_cell.angle_alpha   90.00
_cell.angle_beta   90.00
_cell.angle_gamma   90.00
#
_symmetry.space_group_name_H-M   'P 1'
#
loop_
_entity.id
_entity.type
_entity.pdbx_description
1 polymer ?
#
loop_
_entity_poly.entity_id
_entity_poly.type
_entity_poly.pdbx_seq_one_letter_code
_entity_poly.pdbx_strand_id
1 'polypeptide(L)'
;MYRVDDAKMSDAQFGAITSGYSECPPAADGMERFACPTPDRQGRYRCIDDHVLCDGFIDCPSGEDEDRQACMFYKTTKAHLDVLADALLRWARGR
;
A
#
# COMPACT_ATOMS: atom_id res chain seq x y z
N MET A 1 -2.88 5.82 -43.33
CA MET A 1 -3.67 6.86 -42.63
C MET A 1 -4.70 6.15 -41.77
N TYR A 2 -4.32 5.73 -40.57
CA TYR A 2 -5.26 5.13 -39.62
C TYR A 2 -5.40 6.11 -38.46
N ARG A 3 -6.62 6.58 -38.24
CA ARG A 3 -7.03 7.48 -37.16
C ARG A 3 -6.91 6.71 -35.84
N VAL A 4 -6.36 7.35 -34.82
CA VAL A 4 -6.29 6.83 -33.46
C VAL A 4 -7.36 7.59 -32.67
N ASP A 5 -8.54 7.00 -32.58
CA ASP A 5 -9.64 7.53 -31.76
C ASP A 5 -9.52 6.95 -30.34
N ASP A 6 -9.59 7.86 -29.37
CA ASP A 6 -9.70 7.75 -27.90
C ASP A 6 -9.94 6.35 -27.27
N ALA A 7 -8.89 5.55 -27.09
CA ALA A 7 -8.92 4.40 -26.19
C ALA A 7 -8.41 4.81 -24.80
N LYS A 8 -9.33 4.85 -23.84
CA LYS A 8 -9.11 5.19 -22.43
C LYS A 8 -7.94 4.42 -21.81
N MET A 9 -7.03 5.17 -21.21
CA MET A 9 -5.90 4.70 -20.41
C MET A 9 -6.42 3.86 -19.23
N SER A 10 -6.19 2.55 -19.26
CA SER A 10 -6.40 1.65 -18.13
C SER A 10 -5.04 1.31 -17.51
N ASP A 11 -4.67 2.07 -16.48
CA ASP A 11 -3.44 1.89 -15.68
C ASP A 11 -3.53 0.66 -14.74
N ALA A 12 -3.82 -0.51 -15.30
CA ALA A 12 -3.86 -1.77 -14.55
C ALA A 12 -2.72 -2.75 -14.93
N GLN A 13 -1.75 -2.33 -15.76
CA GLN A 13 -0.80 -3.26 -16.38
C GLN A 13 0.67 -2.80 -16.32
N PHE A 14 1.08 -2.03 -15.31
CA PHE A 14 2.50 -1.66 -15.14
C PHE A 14 3.12 -2.10 -13.79
N GLY A 15 2.50 -3.08 -13.10
CA GLY A 15 3.05 -3.66 -11.86
C GLY A 15 3.57 -5.10 -11.98
N ALA A 16 3.21 -5.84 -13.03
CA ALA A 16 3.41 -7.30 -13.07
C ALA A 16 4.81 -7.76 -13.54
N ILE A 17 5.89 -7.10 -13.10
CA ILE A 17 7.25 -7.58 -13.40
C ILE A 17 8.20 -7.37 -12.22
N THR A 18 8.44 -8.48 -11.52
CA THR A 18 9.52 -8.81 -10.59
C THR A 18 9.23 -8.69 -9.08
N SER A 19 9.21 -9.88 -8.45
CA SER A 19 9.57 -10.14 -7.05
C SER A 19 8.47 -10.16 -5.98
N GLY A 20 7.72 -11.28 -5.91
CA GLY A 20 7.49 -12.00 -4.65
C GLY A 20 6.87 -11.27 -3.45
N TYR A 21 6.23 -10.12 -3.66
CA TYR A 21 5.42 -9.43 -2.67
C TYR A 21 3.96 -9.62 -3.06
N SER A 22 3.12 -10.03 -2.12
CA SER A 22 1.69 -10.23 -2.30
C SER A 22 1.04 -8.89 -2.70
N GLU A 23 0.88 -8.65 -4.00
CA GLU A 23 0.32 -7.40 -4.53
C GLU A 23 -1.14 -7.25 -4.09
N CYS A 24 -1.37 -6.37 -3.13
CA CYS A 24 -2.71 -5.88 -2.84
C CYS A 24 -3.11 -4.87 -3.91
N PRO A 25 -4.30 -4.99 -4.51
CA PRO A 25 -4.77 -3.99 -5.45
C PRO A 25 -4.88 -2.64 -4.72
N PRO A 26 -4.63 -1.51 -5.40
CA PRO A 26 -4.82 -0.19 -4.80
C PRO A 26 -6.27 -0.01 -4.34
N ALA A 27 -6.47 0.68 -3.22
CA ALA A 27 -7.79 1.00 -2.74
C ALA A 27 -8.51 1.96 -3.72
N ALA A 28 -9.84 1.92 -3.74
CA ALA A 28 -10.65 2.71 -4.67
C ALA A 28 -10.51 4.23 -4.47
N ASP A 29 -10.05 4.66 -3.30
CA ASP A 29 -9.75 6.03 -2.90
C ASP A 29 -8.28 6.43 -3.15
N GLY A 30 -7.47 5.51 -3.68
CA GLY A 30 -6.04 5.72 -3.94
C GLY A 30 -5.15 5.49 -2.73
N MET A 31 -5.68 4.98 -1.62
CA MET A 31 -4.89 4.64 -0.43
C MET A 31 -4.09 3.35 -0.65
N GLU A 32 -2.90 3.29 -0.07
CA GLU A 32 -2.05 2.09 -0.12
C GLU A 32 -2.65 0.96 0.73
N ARG A 33 -2.58 -0.25 0.20
CA ARG A 33 -3.00 -1.49 0.89
C ARG A 33 -1.81 -2.36 1.20
N PHE A 34 -1.86 -2.99 2.37
CA PHE A 34 -0.82 -3.88 2.86
C PHE A 34 -1.34 -5.32 2.89
N ALA A 35 -0.50 -6.24 2.43
CA ALA A 35 -0.79 -7.66 2.58
C ALA A 35 -0.34 -8.14 3.97
N CYS A 36 -1.23 -8.84 4.68
CA CYS A 36 -0.86 -9.56 5.89
C CYS A 36 0.23 -10.60 5.56
N PRO A 37 1.31 -10.68 6.35
CA PRO A 37 2.41 -11.62 6.09
C PRO A 37 1.99 -13.08 6.12
N THR A 38 1.09 -13.46 7.02
CA THR A 38 0.54 -14.82 7.08
C THR A 38 -0.74 -14.93 6.27
N PRO A 39 -0.88 -15.95 5.40
CA PRO A 39 -2.14 -16.21 4.71
C PRO A 39 -3.23 -16.69 5.69
N ASP A 40 -4.49 -16.56 5.27
CA ASP A 40 -5.63 -17.11 5.99
C ASP A 40 -5.62 -18.66 6.01
N ARG A 41 -6.60 -19.26 6.70
CA ARG A 41 -6.75 -20.73 6.78
C ARG A 41 -6.96 -21.42 5.41
N GLN A 42 -7.26 -20.65 4.37
CA GLN A 42 -7.46 -21.13 3.00
C GLN A 42 -6.24 -20.85 2.11
N GLY A 43 -5.14 -20.32 2.68
CA GLY A 43 -3.92 -20.00 1.95
C GLY A 43 -3.98 -18.68 1.17
N ARG A 44 -4.95 -17.80 1.46
CA ARG A 44 -5.11 -16.51 0.77
C ARG A 44 -4.52 -15.37 1.57
N TYR A 45 -3.82 -14.48 0.90
CA TYR A 45 -3.32 -13.26 1.52
C TYR A 45 -4.46 -12.27 1.73
N ARG A 46 -4.53 -11.71 2.93
CA ARG A 46 -5.50 -10.67 3.29
C ARG A 46 -4.87 -9.30 3.05
N CYS A 47 -5.61 -8.41 2.42
CA CYS A 47 -5.21 -7.01 2.23
C CYS A 47 -5.97 -6.14 3.22
N ILE A 48 -5.25 -5.23 3.87
CA ILE A 48 -5.78 -4.27 4.83
C ILE A 48 -5.37 -2.86 4.42
N ASP A 49 -6.19 -1.89 4.76
CA ASP A 49 -5.92 -0.47 4.49
C ASP A 49 -4.95 0.10 5.54
N ASP A 50 -4.28 1.21 5.23
CA ASP A 50 -3.30 1.83 6.12
C ASP A 50 -3.88 2.29 7.47
N HIS A 51 -5.16 2.69 7.49
CA HIS A 51 -5.83 3.20 8.68
C HIS A 51 -6.20 2.14 9.72
N VAL A 52 -6.26 0.86 9.32
CA VAL A 52 -6.52 -0.26 10.25
C VAL A 52 -5.22 -0.89 10.76
N LEU A 53 -4.05 -0.40 10.34
CA LEU A 53 -2.79 -0.82 10.94
C LEU A 53 -2.63 -0.17 12.31
N CYS A 54 -2.43 -0.98 13.35
CA CYS A 54 -2.13 -0.51 14.70
C CYS A 54 -3.24 0.38 15.29
N ASP A 55 -4.50 0.04 15.00
CA ASP A 55 -5.71 0.70 15.44
C ASP A 55 -6.30 0.06 16.73
N GLY A 56 -5.76 -1.09 17.14
CA GLY A 56 -6.16 -1.83 18.32
C GLY A 56 -7.11 -3.01 18.04
N PHE A 57 -7.42 -3.29 16.78
CA PHE A 57 -8.21 -4.43 16.33
C PHE A 57 -7.34 -5.39 15.52
N ILE A 58 -7.54 -6.70 15.71
CA ILE A 58 -6.82 -7.70 14.91
C ILE A 58 -7.51 -7.85 13.56
N ASP A 59 -6.89 -7.31 12.52
CA ASP A 59 -7.33 -7.43 11.13
C ASP A 59 -6.57 -8.50 10.36
N CYS A 60 -5.30 -8.78 10.69
CA CYS A 60 -4.56 -9.87 10.06
C CYS A 60 -4.85 -11.23 10.72
N PRO A 61 -4.74 -12.36 9.97
CA PRO A 61 -5.07 -13.68 10.47
C PRO A 61 -4.31 -14.12 11.74
N SER A 62 -3.08 -13.63 11.92
CA SER A 62 -2.26 -13.90 13.11
C SER A 62 -2.03 -12.67 13.99
N GLY A 63 -2.75 -11.57 13.74
CA GLY A 63 -2.61 -10.31 14.48
C GLY A 63 -1.28 -9.58 14.25
N GLU A 64 -0.63 -9.79 13.11
CA GLU A 64 0.64 -9.15 12.78
C GLU A 64 0.55 -7.62 12.64
N ASP A 65 -0.62 -7.13 12.26
CA ASP A 65 -0.99 -5.72 12.20
C ASP A 65 -1.02 -5.03 13.56
N GLU A 66 -1.14 -5.81 14.65
CA GLU A 66 -1.18 -5.33 16.03
C GLU A 66 0.02 -5.82 16.86
N ASP A 67 1.06 -6.35 16.19
CA ASP A 67 2.30 -6.68 16.88
C ASP A 67 2.94 -5.41 17.46
N ARG A 68 3.25 -5.45 18.76
CA ARG A 68 3.72 -4.27 19.49
C ARG A 68 5.04 -3.75 18.96
N GLN A 69 5.94 -4.63 18.54
CA GLN A 69 7.24 -4.19 18.01
C GLN A 69 7.06 -3.60 16.62
N ALA A 70 6.29 -4.25 15.76
CA ALA A 70 5.97 -3.76 14.43
C ALA A 70 5.28 -2.39 14.48
N CYS A 71 4.26 -2.23 15.34
CA CYS A 71 3.51 -0.98 15.47
C CYS A 71 4.37 0.19 15.96
N MET A 72 5.31 -0.07 16.88
CA MET A 72 6.23 0.96 17.34
C MET A 72 7.08 1.51 16.20
N PHE A 73 7.63 0.62 15.35
CA PHE A 73 8.45 1.05 14.20
C PHE A 73 7.61 1.61 13.05
N TYR A 74 6.42 1.08 12.80
CA TYR A 74 5.54 1.55 11.73
C TYR A 74 5.16 3.02 11.94
N LYS A 75 4.63 3.37 13.12
CA LYS A 75 4.17 4.74 13.41
C LYS A 75 5.31 5.75 13.32
N THR A 76 6.48 5.42 13.87
CA THR A 76 7.64 6.32 13.82
C THR A 76 8.19 6.45 12.41
N THR A 77 8.33 5.34 11.67
CA THR A 77 8.91 5.33 10.32
C THR A 77 8.00 6.05 9.34
N LYS A 78 6.68 5.80 9.39
CA LYS A 78 5.68 6.49 8.55
C LYS A 78 5.73 8.00 8.77
N ALA A 79 5.72 8.46 10.02
CA ALA A 79 5.80 9.89 10.33
C ALA A 79 7.04 10.57 9.74
N HIS A 80 8.21 9.90 9.80
CA HIS A 80 9.43 10.44 9.20
C HIS A 80 9.39 10.42 7.67
N LEU A 81 8.82 9.38 7.05
CA LEU A 81 8.66 9.31 5.60
C LEU A 81 7.71 10.40 5.08
N ASP A 82 6.61 10.66 5.78
CA ASP A 82 5.64 11.70 5.40
C ASP A 82 6.30 13.09 5.38
N VAL A 83 7.15 13.38 6.37
CA VAL A 83 7.93 14.64 6.42
C VAL A 83 8.89 14.76 5.23
N LEU A 84 9.57 13.66 4.88
CA LEU A 84 10.49 13.64 3.74
C LEU A 84 9.73 13.79 2.41
N ALA A 85 8.61 13.10 2.25
CA ALA A 85 7.75 13.18 1.07
C ALA A 85 7.23 14.60 0.86
N ASP A 86 6.75 15.27 1.91
CA ASP A 86 6.30 16.66 1.84
C ASP A 86 7.45 17.62 1.47
N ALA A 87 8.63 17.45 2.07
CA ALA A 87 9.81 18.24 1.71
C ALA A 87 10.19 18.10 0.23
N LEU A 88 10.18 16.87 -0.29
CA LEU A 88 10.46 16.58 -1.70
C LEU A 88 9.39 17.16 -2.63
N LEU A 89 8.11 17.02 -2.28
CA LEU A 89 6.99 17.57 -3.05
C LEU A 89 7.03 19.10 -3.11
N ARG A 90 7.36 19.76 -1.99
CA ARG A 90 7.55 21.22 -1.95
C ARG A 90 8.73 21.66 -2.82
N TRP A 91 9.83 20.93 -2.78
CA TRP A 91 10.97 21.19 -3.65
C TRP A 91 10.62 21.02 -5.14
N ALA A 92 9.86 19.98 -5.49
CA ALA A 92 9.45 19.72 -6.86
C ALA A 92 8.49 20.78 -7.42
N ARG A 93 7.62 21.36 -6.58
CA ARG A 93 6.66 22.42 -6.97
C ARG A 93 7.26 23.83 -7.04
N GLY A 94 8.46 24.02 -6.49
CA GLY A 94 9.17 25.32 -6.42
C GLY A 94 10.24 25.53 -7.49
N ARG A 95 10.17 24.79 -8.61
CA ARG A 95 10.90 25.05 -9.86
C ARG A 95 9.93 25.22 -11.01
#